data_AF-A0AAV9US97-F1
#
_entry.id   AF-A0AAV9US97-F1
#
_cell.length_a   1.000
_cell.length_b   1.000
_cell.length_c   1.000
_cell.angle_alpha   90.00
_cell.angle_beta   90.00
_cell.angle_gamma   90.00
#
_symmetry.space_group_name_H-M   'P 1'
#
loop_
_entity.id
_entity.type
_entity.pdbx_description
1 polymer ?
#
loop_
_entity_poly.entity_id
_entity_poly.type
_entity_poly.pdbx_seq_one_letter_code
_entity_poly.pdbx_strand_id
1 'polypeptide(L)'
;MNTEKFIRVTMLFKKNPNFSDEKFHEYWAHTHGTLCIDWMKRYGIIRCNQGHVVKTGMQFVENKLPGWPTAQFDAIEDFYVRELKHFTDAILDDYYQKVLLPDAGVFADCASLLLLVSEDYILLDDDKVVEHHERSYHVS
;
A
#
# COMPACT_ATOMS: atom_id res chain seq x y z
N MET A 1 16.44 -8.86 -11.45
CA MET A 1 15.02 -8.76 -11.06
C MET A 1 14.86 -9.55 -9.78
N ASN A 2 14.20 -8.99 -8.77
CA ASN A 2 13.94 -9.74 -7.55
C ASN A 2 12.82 -10.74 -7.83
N THR A 3 13.17 -12.02 -7.94
CA THR A 3 12.22 -13.10 -8.24
C THR A 3 11.54 -13.64 -6.97
N GLU A 4 11.89 -13.13 -5.79
CA GLU A 4 11.44 -13.70 -4.52
C GLU A 4 9.92 -13.63 -4.31
N LYS A 5 9.38 -14.74 -3.81
CA LYS A 5 7.98 -14.93 -3.39
C LYS A 5 7.63 -14.08 -2.17
N PHE A 6 7.34 -12.81 -2.39
CA PHE A 6 6.67 -12.01 -1.36
C PHE A 6 5.16 -12.16 -1.46
N ILE A 7 4.52 -12.05 -0.31
CA ILE A 7 3.11 -11.80 -0.15
C ILE A 7 2.97 -10.28 -0.02
N ARG A 8 2.10 -9.70 -0.83
CA ARG A 8 1.76 -8.27 -0.81
C ARG A 8 0.47 -8.10 -0.02
N VAL A 9 0.53 -7.32 1.05
CA VAL A 9 -0.65 -6.83 1.75
C VAL A 9 -0.88 -5.40 1.29
N THR A 10 -1.98 -5.17 0.58
CA THR A 10 -2.35 -3.83 0.08
C THR A 10 -3.46 -3.26 0.95
N MET A 11 -3.29 -2.02 1.38
CA MET A 11 -4.26 -1.23 2.12
C MET A 11 -4.70 -0.05 1.28
N LEU A 12 -6.01 0.17 1.17
CA LEU A 12 -6.63 1.30 0.49
C LEU A 12 -7.38 2.13 1.53
N PHE A 13 -7.16 3.45 1.55
CA PHE A 13 -7.87 4.32 2.47
C PHE A 13 -8.05 5.72 1.91
N LYS A 14 -9.03 6.43 2.46
CA LYS A 14 -9.26 7.85 2.24
C LYS A 14 -8.50 8.64 3.28
N LYS A 15 -8.13 9.87 2.92
CA LYS A 15 -7.56 10.82 3.88
C LYS A 15 -8.65 11.34 4.82
N ASN A 16 -8.22 11.85 5.97
CA ASN A 16 -9.07 12.63 6.85
C ASN A 16 -9.68 13.81 6.06
N PRO A 17 -11.02 13.99 6.03
CA PRO A 17 -11.66 15.05 5.26
C PRO A 17 -11.24 16.47 5.68
N ASN A 18 -10.70 16.64 6.90
CA ASN A 18 -10.18 17.91 7.40
C ASN A 18 -8.74 18.21 6.94
N PHE A 19 -8.07 17.29 6.25
CA PHE A 19 -6.74 17.50 5.68
C PHE A 19 -6.85 17.95 4.22
N SER A 20 -6.04 18.95 3.83
CA SER A 20 -5.75 19.19 2.42
C SER A 20 -4.94 18.04 1.84
N ASP A 21 -4.90 17.91 0.52
CA ASP A 21 -4.17 16.83 -0.14
C ASP A 21 -2.66 16.97 0.09
N GLU A 22 -2.15 18.20 0.00
CA GLU A 22 -0.73 18.49 0.22
C GLU A 22 -0.32 18.13 1.65
N LYS A 23 -1.13 18.51 2.64
CA LYS A 23 -0.87 18.20 4.05
C LYS A 23 -0.97 16.70 4.30
N PHE A 24 -1.94 16.01 3.67
CA PHE A 24 -2.07 14.57 3.77
C PHE A 24 -0.81 13.86 3.25
N HIS A 25 -0.34 14.23 2.05
CA HIS A 25 0.84 13.61 1.45
C HIS A 25 2.12 13.90 2.24
N GLU A 26 2.32 15.14 2.69
CA GLU A 26 3.47 15.53 3.49
C GLU A 26 3.51 14.76 4.82
N TYR A 27 2.39 14.77 5.56
CA TYR A 27 2.32 14.13 6.87
C TYR A 27 2.51 12.62 6.77
N TRP A 28 1.86 11.99 5.79
CA TRP A 28 1.96 10.54 5.61
C TRP A 28 3.36 10.10 5.21
N ALA A 29 4.02 10.80 4.29
CA ALA A 29 5.36 10.43 3.82
C ALA A 29 6.45 10.74 4.84
N HIS A 30 6.37 11.89 5.51
CA HIS A 30 7.50 12.43 6.27
C HIS A 30 7.33 12.35 7.78
N THR A 31 6.10 12.30 8.28
CA THR A 31 5.82 12.11 9.72
C THR A 31 5.49 10.65 10.00
N HIS A 32 4.35 10.17 9.50
CA HIS A 32 3.89 8.80 9.78
C HIS A 32 4.82 7.73 9.20
N GLY A 33 5.19 7.86 7.92
CA GLY A 33 6.08 6.92 7.24
C GLY A 33 7.41 6.73 7.98
N THR A 34 8.00 7.82 8.46
CA THR A 34 9.25 7.79 9.26
C THR A 34 9.06 7.05 10.58
N LEU A 35 7.93 7.27 11.28
CA LEU A 35 7.61 6.58 12.54
C LEU A 35 7.46 5.07 12.38
N CYS A 36 7.06 4.62 11.20
CA CYS A 36 6.86 3.20 10.88
C CYS A 36 8.16 2.45 10.57
N ILE A 37 9.27 3.11 10.21
CA ILE A 37 10.47 2.45 9.65
C ILE A 37 11.03 1.34 10.55
N ASP A 38 11.31 1.65 11.81
CA ASP A 38 11.91 0.68 12.72
C ASP A 38 10.93 -0.41 13.15
N TRP A 39 9.64 -0.07 13.24
CA TRP A 39 8.56 -1.04 13.45
C TRP A 39 8.49 -2.04 12.29
N MET A 40 8.48 -1.55 11.04
CA MET A 40 8.44 -2.40 9.84
C MET A 40 9.65 -3.36 9.79
N LYS A 41 10.85 -2.83 10.02
CA LYS A 41 12.09 -3.63 10.01
C LYS A 41 12.08 -4.72 11.07
N ARG A 42 11.57 -4.43 12.27
CA ARG A 42 11.50 -5.40 13.38
C ARG A 42 10.69 -6.64 13.02
N TYR A 43 9.59 -6.46 12.29
CA TYR A 43 8.68 -7.56 11.94
C TYR A 43 9.01 -8.22 10.60
N GLY A 44 10.08 -7.81 9.92
CA GLY A 44 10.48 -8.43 8.65
C GLY A 44 9.59 -8.00 7.47
N ILE A 45 9.06 -6.77 7.51
CA ILE A 45 8.52 -6.11 6.32
C ILE A 45 9.71 -5.70 5.45
N ILE A 46 9.78 -6.27 4.24
CA ILE A 46 10.95 -6.21 3.36
C ILE A 46 10.86 -5.01 2.42
N ARG A 47 9.64 -4.63 2.04
CA ARG A 47 9.35 -3.42 1.28
C ARG A 47 8.02 -2.86 1.77
N CYS A 48 7.98 -1.54 1.93
CA CYS A 48 6.74 -0.78 2.06
C CYS A 48 6.71 0.27 0.95
N ASN A 49 5.59 0.37 0.24
CA ASN A 49 5.40 1.36 -0.81
C ASN A 49 4.14 2.19 -0.52
N GLN A 50 4.30 3.51 -0.51
CA GLN A 50 3.19 4.47 -0.38
C GLN A 50 2.79 4.96 -1.77
N GLY A 51 1.59 4.58 -2.21
CA GLY A 51 0.91 5.12 -3.37
C GLY A 51 0.11 6.37 -2.99
N HIS A 52 0.68 7.54 -3.27
CA HIS A 52 -0.01 8.82 -3.15
C HIS A 52 -0.92 9.02 -4.36
N VAL A 53 -2.25 8.90 -4.19
CA VAL A 53 -3.17 9.04 -5.31
C VAL A 53 -3.18 10.49 -5.81
N VAL A 54 -2.76 10.67 -7.06
CA VAL A 54 -2.65 12.00 -7.69
C VAL A 54 -3.98 12.34 -8.35
N LYS A 55 -4.73 13.28 -7.77
CA LYS A 55 -6.07 13.66 -8.25
C LYS A 55 -6.09 14.17 -9.70
N THR A 56 -5.08 14.91 -10.12
CA THR A 56 -4.98 15.37 -11.51
C THR A 56 -4.80 14.22 -12.50
N GLY A 57 -4.10 13.16 -12.09
CA GLY A 57 -3.98 11.91 -12.85
C GLY A 57 -5.32 11.18 -12.95
N MET A 58 -6.04 11.06 -11.83
CA MET A 58 -7.38 10.47 -11.82
C MET A 58 -8.36 11.24 -12.71
N GLN A 59 -8.38 12.58 -12.60
CA GLN A 59 -9.20 13.44 -13.46
C GLN A 59 -8.84 13.28 -14.94
N PHE A 60 -7.56 13.15 -15.27
CA PHE A 60 -7.14 12.91 -16.65
C PHE A 60 -7.70 11.58 -17.17
N VAL A 61 -7.63 10.50 -16.38
CA VAL A 61 -8.17 9.19 -16.74
C VAL A 61 -9.70 9.26 -16.90
N GLU A 62 -10.42 9.87 -15.96
CA GLU A 62 -11.89 10.02 -16.01
C GLU A 62 -12.34 10.78 -17.26
N ASN A 63 -11.62 11.84 -17.63
CA ASN A 63 -11.90 12.63 -18.82
C ASN A 63 -11.62 11.87 -20.13
N LYS A 64 -10.56 11.05 -20.16
CA LYS A 64 -10.14 10.34 -21.37
C LYS A 64 -10.85 9.01 -21.57
N LEU A 65 -11.28 8.36 -20.49
CA LEU A 65 -11.95 7.06 -20.48
C LEU A 65 -13.33 7.17 -19.82
N PRO A 66 -14.26 7.97 -20.40
CA PRO A 66 -15.58 8.12 -19.80
C PRO A 66 -16.29 6.77 -19.71
N GLY A 67 -16.85 6.47 -18.54
CA GLY A 67 -17.55 5.21 -18.25
C GLY A 67 -16.68 4.10 -17.65
N TRP A 68 -15.36 4.28 -17.58
CA TRP A 68 -14.51 3.38 -16.79
C TRP A 68 -14.66 3.70 -15.29
N PRO A 69 -14.87 2.69 -14.42
CA PRO A 69 -15.02 2.94 -12.99
C PRO A 69 -13.69 3.38 -12.38
N THR A 70 -13.70 4.48 -11.63
CA THR A 70 -12.55 4.94 -10.85
C THR A 70 -12.78 4.71 -9.37
N ALA A 71 -11.78 4.11 -8.72
CA ALA A 71 -11.79 3.92 -7.28
C ALA A 71 -11.63 5.29 -6.57
N GLN A 72 -12.37 5.48 -5.48
CA GLN A 72 -12.41 6.74 -4.74
C GLN A 72 -11.63 6.59 -3.43
N PHE A 73 -10.31 6.44 -3.54
CA PHE A 73 -9.36 6.41 -2.41
C PHE A 73 -8.28 7.47 -2.61
N ASP A 74 -7.66 7.91 -1.52
CA ASP A 74 -6.59 8.90 -1.56
C ASP A 74 -5.20 8.25 -1.42
N ALA A 75 -5.16 6.97 -1.01
CA ALA A 75 -3.94 6.29 -0.60
C ALA A 75 -3.95 4.80 -0.91
N ILE A 76 -2.77 4.27 -1.21
CA ILE A 76 -2.47 2.85 -1.32
C ILE A 76 -1.21 2.56 -0.51
N GLU A 77 -1.23 1.60 0.41
CA GLU A 77 -0.03 1.14 1.11
C GLU A 77 0.21 -0.33 0.84
N ASP A 78 1.38 -0.67 0.30
CA ASP A 78 1.76 -2.05 0.02
C ASP A 78 2.89 -2.50 0.95
N PHE A 79 2.61 -3.51 1.76
CA PHE A 79 3.61 -4.21 2.57
C PHE A 79 3.99 -5.53 1.92
N TYR A 80 5.29 -5.78 1.80
CA TYR A 80 5.83 -7.02 1.27
C TYR A 80 6.49 -7.83 2.39
N VAL A 81 5.98 -9.04 2.59
CA VAL A 81 6.45 -9.97 3.62
C VAL A 81 6.67 -11.37 3.03
N ARG A 82 7.53 -12.18 3.65
CA ARG A 82 7.69 -13.60 3.27
C ARG A 82 6.55 -14.48 3.79
N GLU A 83 5.96 -14.11 4.93
CA GLU A 83 4.88 -14.84 5.59
C GLU A 83 3.86 -13.84 6.12
N LEU A 84 2.57 -14.12 5.98
CA LEU A 84 1.51 -13.24 6.48
C LEU A 84 1.61 -12.96 7.97
N LYS A 85 2.14 -13.91 8.76
CA LYS A 85 2.34 -13.74 10.19
C LYS A 85 3.16 -12.49 10.53
N HIS A 86 4.14 -12.15 9.69
CA HIS A 86 4.99 -10.97 9.89
C HIS A 86 4.15 -9.69 9.87
N PHE A 87 3.19 -9.60 8.96
CA PHE A 87 2.27 -8.46 8.91
C PHE A 87 1.31 -8.49 10.10
N THR A 88 0.68 -9.62 10.41
CA THR A 88 -0.30 -9.68 11.51
C THR A 88 0.34 -9.41 12.87
N ASP A 89 1.53 -9.96 13.13
CA ASP A 89 2.27 -9.72 14.37
C ASP A 89 2.69 -8.25 14.49
N ALA A 90 3.03 -7.60 13.37
CA ALA A 90 3.35 -6.18 13.34
C ALA A 90 2.13 -5.32 13.73
N ILE A 91 0.96 -5.62 13.16
CA ILE A 91 -0.29 -4.90 13.47
C ILE A 91 -0.73 -5.15 14.91
N LEU A 92 -0.53 -6.35 15.45
CA LEU A 92 -0.87 -6.68 16.83
C LEU A 92 0.14 -6.16 17.86
N ASP A 93 1.25 -5.55 17.43
CA ASP A 93 2.26 -4.97 18.31
C ASP A 93 1.70 -3.82 19.15
N ASP A 94 2.18 -3.75 20.39
CA ASP A 94 1.80 -2.71 21.34
C ASP A 94 2.16 -1.32 20.84
N TYR A 95 3.31 -1.16 20.17
CA TYR A 95 3.70 0.12 19.58
C TYR A 95 2.78 0.51 18.42
N TYR A 96 2.38 -0.44 17.58
CA TYR A 96 1.40 -0.17 16.53
C TYR A 96 0.08 0.31 17.15
N GLN A 97 -0.48 -0.45 18.09
CA GLN A 97 -1.79 -0.17 18.68
C GLN A 97 -1.82 1.14 19.48
N LYS A 98 -0.73 1.48 20.19
CA LYS A 98 -0.68 2.63 21.10
C LYS A 98 -0.08 3.90 20.48
N VAL A 99 0.67 3.79 19.39
CA VAL A 99 1.39 4.91 18.77
C VAL A 99 0.99 5.08 17.32
N LEU A 100 1.22 4.07 16.47
CA LEU A 100 1.03 4.21 15.02
C LEU A 100 -0.44 4.34 14.62
N LEU A 101 -1.33 3.54 15.22
CA LEU A 101 -2.75 3.59 14.90
C LEU A 101 -3.41 4.93 15.32
N PRO A 102 -3.16 5.46 16.54
CA PRO A 102 -3.61 6.81 16.88
C PRO A 102 -3.06 7.91 15.96
N ASP A 103 -1.77 7.82 15.58
CA ASP A 103 -1.14 8.75 14.64
C ASP A 103 -1.77 8.65 13.23
N ALA A 104 -2.07 7.43 12.78
CA ALA A 104 -2.79 7.20 11.53
C ALA A 104 -4.16 7.89 11.50
N GLY A 105 -4.89 7.88 12.61
CA GLY A 105 -6.18 8.57 12.75
C GLY A 105 -6.11 10.10 12.60
N VAL A 106 -4.92 10.70 12.67
CA VAL A 106 -4.74 12.13 12.42
C VAL A 106 -4.96 12.47 10.95
N PHE A 107 -4.37 11.68 10.05
CA PHE A 107 -4.31 12.01 8.62
C PHE A 107 -5.17 11.10 7.73
N ALA A 108 -5.57 9.92 8.19
CA ALA A 108 -6.39 8.96 7.47
C ALA A 108 -7.82 8.87 8.02
N ASP A 109 -8.78 8.56 7.16
CA ASP A 109 -10.08 8.04 7.57
C ASP A 109 -9.97 6.52 7.76
N CYS A 110 -9.61 6.10 8.98
CA CYS A 110 -9.40 4.68 9.28
C CYS A 110 -10.64 3.80 9.06
N ALA A 111 -11.85 4.37 9.07
CA ALA A 111 -13.09 3.62 8.81
C ALA A 111 -13.24 3.25 7.32
N SER A 112 -12.53 3.94 6.42
CA SER A 112 -12.51 3.65 4.99
C SER A 112 -11.53 2.55 4.59
N LEU A 113 -10.72 2.06 5.54
CA LEU A 113 -9.63 1.14 5.26
C LEU A 113 -10.17 -0.19 4.69
N LEU A 114 -9.67 -0.55 3.50
CA LEU A 114 -9.82 -1.88 2.93
C LEU A 114 -8.46 -2.54 2.84
N LEU A 115 -8.41 -3.83 3.16
CA LEU A 115 -7.20 -4.64 3.09
C LEU A 115 -7.42 -5.81 2.14
N LEU A 116 -6.42 -6.07 1.30
CA LEU A 116 -6.36 -7.25 0.43
C LEU A 116 -4.98 -7.89 0.54
N VAL A 117 -4.95 -9.20 0.31
CA VAL A 117 -3.71 -9.99 0.23
C VAL A 117 -3.58 -10.51 -1.19
N SER A 118 -2.42 -10.27 -1.79
CA SER A 118 -2.12 -10.67 -3.16
C SER A 118 -0.66 -11.11 -3.32
N GLU A 119 -0.34 -11.63 -4.49
CA GLU A 119 1.03 -11.95 -4.90
C GLU A 119 1.27 -11.30 -6.27
N ASP A 120 2.44 -10.70 -6.47
CA ASP A 120 2.77 -10.08 -7.75
C ASP A 120 3.08 -11.17 -8.79
N TYR A 121 2.40 -11.10 -9.94
CA TYR A 121 2.72 -11.87 -11.15
C TYR A 121 3.03 -10.87 -12.27
N ILE A 122 4.31 -10.61 -12.48
CA ILE A 122 4.79 -9.51 -13.32
C ILE A 122 4.86 -9.99 -14.78
N LEU A 123 4.06 -9.41 -15.68
CA LEU A 123 4.06 -9.76 -17.10
C LEU A 123 5.12 -9.00 -17.91
N LEU A 124 5.36 -7.74 -17.53
CA LEU A 124 6.30 -6.83 -18.17
C LEU A 124 7.07 -6.08 -17.07
N ASP A 125 8.40 -6.04 -17.16
CA ASP A 125 9.27 -5.26 -16.27
C ASP A 125 10.33 -4.55 -17.12
N ASP A 126 10.47 -3.23 -16.95
CA ASP A 126 11.40 -2.40 -17.73
C ASP A 126 11.29 -2.64 -19.27
N ASP A 127 10.06 -2.59 -19.79
CA ASP A 127 9.72 -2.84 -21.21
C ASP A 127 10.13 -4.22 -21.75
N LYS A 128 10.40 -5.18 -20.86
CA LYS A 128 10.77 -6.55 -21.23
C LYS A 128 9.77 -7.54 -20.69
N VAL A 129 9.41 -8.51 -21.53
CA VAL A 129 8.55 -9.63 -21.13
C VAL A 129 9.28 -10.45 -20.08
N VAL A 130 8.60 -10.77 -18.98
CA VAL A 130 9.10 -11.72 -17.99
C VAL A 130 8.77 -13.12 -18.47
N GLU A 131 9.79 -13.85 -18.94
CA GLU A 131 9.62 -15.20 -19.52
C GLU A 131 9.53 -16.32 -18.46
N HIS A 132 9.99 -16.04 -17.24
CA HIS A 132 10.05 -17.04 -16.16
C HIS A 132 9.49 -16.48 -14.86
N HIS A 133 8.56 -17.22 -14.27
CA HIS A 133 7.92 -16.91 -13.00
C HIS A 133 8.17 -18.04 -12.00
N GLU A 134 8.40 -17.70 -10.73
CA GLU A 134 8.52 -18.70 -9.66
C GLU A 134 7.18 -19.33 -9.27
N ARG A 135 6.06 -18.74 -9.69
CA ARG A 135 4.69 -19.23 -9.49
C ARG A 135 4.07 -19.52 -10.86
N SER A 136 3.24 -20.56 -10.95
CA SER A 136 2.50 -20.90 -12.17
C SER A 136 1.00 -20.97 -11.86
N TYR A 137 0.20 -20.32 -12.71
CA TYR A 137 -1.27 -20.35 -12.64
C TYR A 137 -1.90 -21.12 -13.81
N HIS A 138 -1.13 -21.99 -14.47
CA HIS A 138 -1.71 -22.89 -15.47
C HIS A 138 -2.74 -23.79 -14.77
N VAL A 139 -3.99 -23.72 -15.22
CA VAL A 139 -5.03 -24.66 -14.81
C VAL A 139 -4.77 -25.97 -15.54
N SER A 140 -4.62 -27.06 -14.78
CA SER A 140 -4.52 -28.42 -15.31
C SER A 140 -5.83 -28.88 -15.94
#